data_AF-A0A0Q8QVZ1-F1
#
_entry.id   AF-A0A0Q8QVZ1-F1
#
_cell.length_a   1.000
_cell.length_b   1.000
_cell.length_c   1.000
_cell.angle_alpha   90.00
_cell.angle_beta   90.00
_cell.angle_gamma   90.00
#
_symmetry.space_group_name_H-M   'P 1'
#
loop_
_entity.id
_entity.type
_entity.pdbx_description
1 polymer ?
#
loop_
_entity_poly.entity_id
_entity_poly.type
_entity_poly.pdbx_seq_one_letter_code
_entity_poly.pdbx_strand_id
1 'polypeptide(L)' 'MATLIRHRKTRIITLDVGDDLHEHCKPKDIALVPDPAGWWTYFIGEDGSVERYDIPFATYNEALWSAKAAAEFDAQ' A
#
# COMPACT_ATOMS: atom_id res chain seq x y z
N MET A 1 -1.30 5.04 -13.65
CA MET A 1 -0.44 3.90 -14.06
C MET A 1 0.18 3.32 -12.80
N ALA A 2 -0.43 2.26 -12.26
CA ALA A 2 0.01 1.67 -11.00
C ALA A 2 1.44 1.08 -11.11
N THR A 3 2.33 1.44 -10.19
CA THR A 3 3.68 0.87 -10.08
C THR A 3 3.67 -0.28 -9.09
N LEU A 4 3.98 -1.49 -9.55
CA LEU A 4 4.13 -2.67 -8.68
C LEU A 4 5.57 -2.82 -8.20
N ILE A 5 5.78 -2.73 -6.89
CA ILE A 5 7.03 -3.04 -6.21
C ILE A 5 6.86 -4.36 -5.46
N ARG A 6 7.58 -5.40 -5.90
CA ARG A 6 7.58 -6.68 -5.19
C ARG A 6 8.63 -6.67 -4.09
N HIS A 7 8.21 -6.83 -2.84
CA HIS A 7 9.10 -6.95 -1.69
C HIS A 7 8.95 -8.33 -1.04
N ARG A 8 9.91 -9.22 -1.30
CA ARG A 8 9.87 -10.65 -0.90
C ARG A 8 8.58 -11.34 -1.35
N LYS A 9 7.65 -11.62 -0.44
CA LYS A 9 6.36 -12.28 -0.69
C LYS A 9 5.18 -11.30 -0.81
N THR A 10 5.38 -10.04 -0.43
CA THR A 10 4.34 -9.01 -0.42
C THR A 10 4.46 -8.13 -1.66
N ARG A 11 3.32 -7.74 -2.24
CA ARG A 11 3.29 -6.80 -3.36
C ARG A 11 2.88 -5.43 -2.82
N ILE A 12 3.72 -4.44 -3.09
CA ILE A 12 3.47 -3.04 -2.78
C ILE A 12 3.05 -2.37 -4.08
N ILE A 13 1.84 -1.83 -4.16
CA ILE A 13 1.24 -1.30 -5.37
C ILE A 13 1.08 0.20 -5.18
N THR A 14 1.87 0.99 -5.88
CA THR A 14 1.72 2.44 -5.90
C THR A 14 0.69 2.81 -6.95
N LEU A 15 -0.48 3.28 -6.51
CA LEU A 15 -1.55 3.78 -7.36
C LEU A 15 -1.28 5.24 -7.73
N ASP A 16 -1.87 5.69 -8.82
CA ASP A 16 -1.88 7.11 -9.20
C ASP A 16 -3.16 7.78 -8.66
N VAL A 17 -3.26 9.10 -8.80
CA VAL A 17 -4.45 9.83 -8.33
C VAL A 17 -5.66 9.41 -9.17
N GLY A 18 -6.64 8.76 -8.52
CA GLY A 18 -7.86 8.26 -9.17
C GLY A 18 -7.74 6.85 -9.76
N ASP A 19 -6.65 6.13 -9.51
CA ASP A 19 -6.46 4.73 -9.88
C ASP A 19 -7.17 3.82 -8.84
N ASP A 20 -7.90 2.80 -9.30
CA ASP A 20 -8.82 2.04 -8.44
C ASP A 20 -8.12 0.92 -7.66
N LEU A 21 -8.21 0.97 -6.33
CA LEU A 21 -7.56 0.00 -5.41
C LEU A 21 -7.99 -1.43 -5.70
N HIS A 22 -9.28 -1.65 -5.96
CA HIS A 22 -9.85 -2.99 -6.13
C HIS A 22 -9.44 -3.64 -7.46
N GLU A 23 -9.08 -2.85 -8.46
CA GLU A 23 -8.70 -3.37 -9.78
C GLU A 23 -7.24 -3.88 -9.80
N HIS A 24 -6.39 -3.30 -8.95
CA HIS A 24 -4.96 -3.57 -8.94
C HIS A 24 -4.47 -4.37 -7.74
N CYS A 25 -5.16 -4.29 -6.60
CA CYS A 25 -4.76 -4.95 -5.36
C CYS A 25 -5.39 -6.33 -5.20
N LYS A 26 -4.59 -7.27 -4.70
CA LYS A 26 -5.02 -8.61 -4.29
C LYS A 26 -4.96 -8.71 -2.76
N PRO A 27 -5.64 -9.70 -2.17
CA PRO A 27 -5.44 -10.03 -0.76
C PRO A 27 -3.95 -10.23 -0.44
N LYS A 28 -3.52 -9.69 0.70
CA LYS A 28 -2.13 -9.56 1.19
C LYS A 28 -1.25 -8.53 0.49
N ASP A 29 -1.84 -7.64 -0.29
CA ASP A 29 -1.09 -6.53 -0.86
C ASP A 29 -1.16 -5.27 0.00
N ILE A 30 -0.19 -4.40 -0.26
CA ILE A 30 -0.12 -3.07 0.31
C ILE A 30 -0.26 -2.09 -0.83
N ALA A 31 -1.22 -1.18 -0.77
CA ALA A 31 -1.38 -0.13 -1.77
C ALA A 31 -0.92 1.22 -1.22
N LEU A 32 -0.24 2.00 -2.06
CA LEU A 32 0.19 3.36 -1.79
C LEU A 32 -0.61 4.29 -2.67
N VAL A 33 -1.46 5.13 -2.08
CA VAL A 33 -2.29 6.09 -2.82
C VAL A 33 -1.80 7.49 -2.51
N PRO A 34 -1.39 8.27 -3.53
CA PRO A 34 -1.09 9.67 -3.38
C PRO A 34 -2.38 10.47 -3.19
N ASP A 35 -2.37 11.40 -2.25
CA ASP A 35 -3.47 12.30 -1.90
C ASP A 35 -2.91 13.73 -1.70
N PRO A 36 -3.72 14.78 -1.87
CA PRO A 36 -3.31 16.17 -1.58
C PRO A 36 -2.75 16.37 -0.17
N ALA A 37 -3.13 15.57 0.83
CA ALA A 37 -2.58 15.63 2.18
C ALA A 37 -1.26 14.85 2.37
N GLY A 38 -0.88 13.97 1.43
CA GLY A 38 0.29 13.11 1.53
C GLY A 38 0.10 11.74 0.89
N TRP A 39 0.76 10.73 1.42
CA TRP A 39 0.72 9.36 0.92
C TRP A 39 -0.02 8.45 1.89
N TRP A 40 -1.11 7.86 1.44
CA TRP A 40 -1.85 6.86 2.21
C TRP A 40 -1.37 5.46 1.89
N THR A 41 -1.25 4.66 2.94
CA THR A 41 -0.91 3.24 2.84
C THR A 41 -2.14 2.44 3.23
N TYR A 42 -2.64 1.65 2.27
CA TYR A 42 -3.75 0.73 2.43
C TYR A 42 -3.21 -0.70 2.46
N PHE A 43 -3.81 -1.54 3.29
CA PHE A 43 -3.48 -2.95 3.49
C PHE A 43 -4.70 -3.76 3.15
N ILE A 44 -4.55 -4.73 2.25
CA ILE A 44 -5.64 -5.56 1.82
C ILE A 44 -5.49 -6.89 2.56
N GLY A 45 -6.34 -7.12 3.55
CA GLY A 45 -6.43 -8.38 4.28
C GLY A 45 -6.91 -9.54 3.40
N GLU A 46 -6.76 -10.76 3.90
CA GLU A 46 -7.13 -11.98 3.17
C GLU A 46 -8.66 -12.08 2.93
N ASP A 47 -9.46 -11.50 3.83
CA ASP A 47 -10.92 -11.38 3.72
C ASP A 47 -11.39 -10.25 2.76
N GLY A 48 -10.45 -9.53 2.13
CA GLY A 48 -10.77 -8.34 1.33
C GLY A 48 -11.03 -7.08 2.17
N SER A 49 -10.81 -7.15 3.49
CA SER A 49 -10.79 -5.98 4.37
C SER A 49 -9.67 -5.05 3.94
N VAL A 50 -10.01 -3.79 3.66
CA VAL A 50 -9.01 -2.75 3.39
C VAL A 50 -8.78 -1.96 4.66
N GLU A 51 -7.64 -2.15 5.28
CA GLU A 51 -7.17 -1.31 6.37
C GLU A 51 -6.29 -0.19 5.82
N ARG A 52 -6.18 0.93 6.53
CA ARG A 52 -5.27 2.01 6.16
C ARG A 52 -4.61 2.54 7.42
N TYR A 53 -3.44 3.15 7.29
CA TYR A 53 -2.90 3.90 8.43
C TYR A 53 -3.82 5.06 8.81
N ASP A 54 -3.76 5.43 10.08
CA ASP A 54 -4.53 6.54 10.64
C ASP A 54 -4.06 7.91 10.11
N ILE A 55 -2.78 7.98 9.72
CA ILE A 55 -2.15 9.20 9.21
C ILE A 55 -1.54 9.01 7.80
N PRO A 56 -1.66 10.01 6.93
CA PRO A 56 -0.91 10.05 5.68
C PRO A 56 0.56 10.41 5.96
N PHE A 57 1.45 9.84 5.17
CA PHE A 57 2.87 10.16 5.20
C PHE A 57 3.17 11.41 4.36
N ALA A 58 4.13 12.23 4.79
CA ALA A 58 4.49 13.44 4.05
C ALA A 58 5.14 13.13 2.70
N THR A 59 5.88 12.01 2.61
CA THR A 59 6.59 11.63 1.39
C THR A 59 6.35 10.18 0.98
N TYR A 60 6.49 9.92 -0.32
CA TYR A 60 6.42 8.58 -0.91
C TYR A 60 7.40 7.60 -0.24
N ASN A 61 8.62 8.06 0.06
CA ASN A 61 9.65 7.22 0.66
C ASN A 61 9.26 6.74 2.06
N GLU A 62 8.67 7.61 2.89
CA GLU A 62 8.20 7.23 4.22
C GLU A 62 7.07 6.19 4.14
N ALA A 63 6.10 6.39 3.25
CA ALA A 63 5.04 5.43 3.03
C ALA A 63 5.58 4.08 2.53
N LEU A 64 6.56 4.10 1.62
CA LEU A 64 7.23 2.91 1.10
C LEU A 64 8.04 2.18 2.19
N TRP A 65 8.71 2.90 3.08
CA TRP A 65 9.46 2.29 4.20
C TRP A 65 8.53 1.64 5.22
N SER A 66 7.44 2.30 5.59
CA SER A 66 6.40 1.73 6.43
C SER A 66 5.76 0.50 5.79
N ALA A 67 5.45 0.57 4.48
CA ALA A 67 4.93 -0.57 3.72
C ALA A 67 5.90 -1.76 3.72
N LYS A 68 7.20 -1.52 3.53
CA LYS A 68 8.23 -2.57 3.59
C LYS A 68 8.31 -3.18 4.99
N ALA A 69 8.29 -2.36 6.05
CA ALA A 69 8.30 -2.86 7.41
C ALA A 69 7.07 -3.71 7.72
N ALA A 70 5.86 -3.24 7.37
CA ALA A 70 4.62 -3.99 7.54
C ALA A 70 4.64 -5.32 6.75
N ALA A 71 5.16 -5.31 5.52
CA ALA A 71 5.36 -6.52 4.72
C ALA A 71 6.31 -7.53 5.39
N GLU A 72 7.29 -7.07 6.17
CA GLU A 72 8.16 -7.96 6.94
C GLU A 72 7.47 -8.55 8.17
N PHE A 73 6.58 -7.80 8.83
CA PHE A 73 5.81 -8.27 9.98
C PHE A 73 4.72 -9.29 9.60
N ASP A 74 4.01 -9.07 8.48
CA ASP A 74 2.95 -9.97 8.01
C ASP A 74 3.48 -11.31 7.48
N ALA A 75 4.75 -11.36 7.08
CA ALA A 75 5.37 -12.57 6.53
C ALA A 75 5.76 -13.64 7.57
N GLN A 76 5.35 -13.49 8.84
CA GLN A 76 5.72 -14.37 9.96
C GLN A 76 4.71 -15.48 10.26
#